data_AF-A0ABD0J261-F1
#
_entry.id   AF-A0ABD0J261-F1
#
_cell.length_a   1.000
_cell.length_b   1.000
_cell.length_c   1.000
_cell.angle_alpha   90.00
_cell.angle_beta   90.00
_cell.angle_gamma   90.00
#
_symmetry.space_group_name_H-M   'P 1'
#
loop_
_entity.id
_entity.type
_entity.pdbx_description
1 polymer ?
#
loop_
_entity_poly.entity_id
_entity_poly.type
_entity_poly.pdbx_seq_one_letter_code
_entity_poly.pdbx_strand_id
1 'polypeptide(L)'
;YVFVIVSYLIGVFVFATIVGQVGNVINNKNASRQEFERLLDGAKVYMQTHNVPCDLQKRVQRWYDYVWSRGRLNGCDINSLGLLPDKLKTELAIHVNLETLKKVTIFQECQPEFLHDLVLKMKAYIFTPGDLICRRGEVAREMFIIADGVVEII
;
A
#
# COMPACT_ATOMS: atom_id res chain seq x y z
N TYR A 1 17.39 49.04 28.55
CA TYR A 1 16.88 47.77 29.12
C TYR A 1 15.65 47.25 28.39
N VAL A 2 14.57 48.03 28.23
CA VAL A 2 13.33 47.58 27.52
C VAL A 2 13.60 47.04 26.11
N PHE A 3 14.40 47.76 25.31
CA PHE A 3 14.77 47.31 23.95
C PHE A 3 15.46 45.94 23.92
N VAL A 4 16.35 45.67 24.89
CA VAL A 4 17.10 44.41 24.99
C VAL A 4 16.18 43.25 25.41
N ILE A 5 15.22 43.52 26.29
CA ILE A 5 14.23 42.52 26.73
C ILE A 5 13.33 42.14 25.54
N VAL A 6 12.86 43.13 24.78
CA VAL A 6 12.01 42.90 23.59
C VAL A 6 12.78 42.15 22.50
N SER A 7 14.02 42.52 22.22
CA SER A 7 14.84 41.82 21.22
C SER A 7 15.14 40.37 21.62
N TYR A 8 15.35 40.11 22.92
CA TYR A 8 15.54 38.75 23.43
C TYR A 8 14.27 37.89 23.28
N LEU A 9 13.10 38.43 23.64
CA LEU A 9 11.82 37.73 23.50
C LEU A 9 11.52 37.38 22.04
N ILE A 10 11.77 38.31 21.11
CA ILE A 10 11.61 38.06 19.67
C ILE A 10 12.57 36.96 19.21
N GLY A 11 13.83 37.00 19.64
CA GLY A 11 14.83 35.97 19.30
C GLY A 11 14.42 34.58 19.77
N VAL A 12 13.94 34.45 21.01
CA VAL A 12 13.46 33.18 21.57
C VAL A 12 12.23 32.68 20.81
N PHE A 13 11.28 33.55 20.47
CA PHE A 13 10.08 33.18 19.73
C PHE A 13 10.41 32.67 18.32
N VAL A 14 11.33 33.35 17.61
CA VAL A 14 11.80 32.92 16.29
C VAL A 14 12.50 31.57 16.37
N PHE A 15 13.40 31.39 17.35
CA PHE A 15 14.10 30.11 17.54
C PHE A 15 13.14 28.96 17.84
N ALA A 16 12.19 29.16 18.77
CA ALA A 16 11.18 28.17 19.11
C ALA A 16 10.33 27.77 17.89
N THR A 17 9.94 28.75 17.06
CA THR A 17 9.18 28.50 15.84
C THR A 17 9.98 27.67 14.83
N ILE A 18 11.25 27.99 14.60
CA ILE A 18 12.11 27.24 13.68
C ILE A 18 12.26 25.79 14.13
N VAL A 19 12.54 25.56 15.41
CA VAL A 19 12.67 24.20 15.97
C VAL A 19 11.36 23.42 15.84
N GLY A 20 10.22 24.05 16.12
CA GLY A 20 8.90 23.44 15.95
C GLY A 20 8.62 23.04 14.49
N GLN A 21 8.95 23.91 13.54
CA GLN A 21 8.77 23.62 12.11
C GLN A 21 9.70 22.50 11.62
N VAL A 22 10.96 22.47 12.07
CA VAL A 22 11.89 21.36 11.75
C VAL A 22 11.35 20.03 12.28
N GLY A 23 10.82 20.01 13.51
CA GLY A 23 10.16 18.83 14.08
C GLY A 23 8.97 18.37 13.25
N ASN A 24 8.10 19.30 12.83
CA ASN A 24 6.96 18.99 11.98
C ASN A 24 7.37 18.46 10.60
N VAL A 25 8.41 19.02 9.97
CA VAL A 25 8.89 18.55 8.66
C VAL A 25 9.48 17.15 8.77
N ILE A 26 10.22 16.84 9.83
CA ILE A 26 10.77 15.49 10.06
C ILE A 26 9.65 14.49 10.29
N ASN A 27 8.70 14.80 11.17
CA ASN A 27 7.55 13.93 11.44
C ASN A 27 6.69 13.72 10.20
N ASN A 28 6.42 14.77 9.42
CA ASN A 28 5.60 14.66 8.21
C ASN A 28 6.32 13.88 7.09
N LYS A 29 7.63 14.10 6.91
CA LYS A 29 8.42 13.31 5.94
C LYS A 29 8.49 11.84 6.31
N ASN A 30 8.49 11.52 7.60
CA ASN A 30 8.58 10.13 8.07
C ASN A 30 7.22 9.53 8.45
N ALA A 31 6.11 10.25 8.26
CA ALA A 31 4.79 9.83 8.71
C ALA A 31 4.37 8.49 8.12
N SER A 32 4.58 8.29 6.81
CA SER A 32 4.29 7.02 6.12
C SER A 32 5.10 5.85 6.68
N ARG A 33 6.37 6.10 7.04
CA ARG A 33 7.24 5.08 7.61
C ARG A 33 6.84 4.74 9.04
N GLN A 34 6.53 5.77 9.83
CA GLN A 34 6.08 5.61 11.20
C GLN A 34 4.76 4.83 11.27
N GLU A 35 3.82 5.09 10.35
CA GLU A 35 2.57 4.33 10.29
C GLU A 35 2.80 2.86 9.88
N PHE A 36 3.70 2.61 8.93
CA PHE A 36 4.08 1.24 8.57
C PHE A 36 4.74 0.50 9.73
N GLU A 37 5.68 1.14 10.44
CA GLU A 37 6.32 0.58 11.62
C GLU A 37 5.27 0.26 12.71
N ARG A 38 4.28 1.13 12.90
CA ARG A 38 3.16 0.90 13.83
C ARG A 38 2.32 -0.32 13.44
N LEU A 39 2.00 -0.49 12.16
CA LEU A 39 1.28 -1.66 11.65
C LEU A 39 2.08 -2.96 11.84
N LEU A 40 3.36 -2.93 11.51
CA LEU A 40 4.26 -4.08 11.65
C LEU A 40 4.41 -4.49 13.12
N ASP A 41 4.55 -3.53 14.03
CA ASP A 41 4.65 -3.81 15.46
C ASP A 41 3.33 -4.35 16.03
N GLY A 42 2.18 -3.85 15.57
CA GLY A 42 0.88 -4.43 15.90
C GLY A 42 0.77 -5.90 15.46
N ALA A 43 1.23 -6.23 14.25
CA ALA A 43 1.26 -7.60 13.76
C ALA A 43 2.22 -8.48 14.58
N LYS A 44 3.39 -7.98 14.99
CA LYS A 44 4.33 -8.71 15.86
C LYS A 44 3.71 -9.04 17.22
N VAL A 45 3.07 -8.07 17.87
CA VAL A 45 2.41 -8.26 19.17
C VAL A 45 1.31 -9.30 19.07
N TYR A 46 0.50 -9.27 18.00
CA TYR A 46 -0.52 -10.28 17.74
C TYR A 46 0.08 -11.68 17.62
N MET A 47 1.15 -11.83 16.83
CA MET A 47 1.83 -13.12 16.65
C MET A 47 2.46 -13.66 17.95
N GLN A 48 3.02 -12.78 18.79
CA GLN A 48 3.56 -13.15 20.09
C GLN A 48 2.46 -13.60 21.05
N THR A 49 1.34 -12.87 21.10
CA THR A 49 0.20 -13.19 21.97
C THR A 49 -0.40 -14.56 21.65
N HIS A 50 -0.42 -14.93 20.37
CA HIS A 50 -0.96 -16.21 19.90
C HIS A 50 0.10 -17.33 19.78
N ASN A 51 1.33 -17.14 20.28
CA ASN A 51 2.43 -18.13 20.21
C ASN A 51 2.63 -18.71 18.80
N VAL A 52 2.57 -17.84 17.78
CA VAL A 52 2.77 -18.24 16.39
C VAL A 52 4.21 -18.76 16.18
N PRO A 53 4.41 -19.88 15.47
CA PRO A 53 5.75 -20.42 15.21
C PRO A 53 6.69 -19.40 14.55
N CYS A 54 7.98 -19.44 14.91
CA CYS A 54 8.99 -18.50 14.40
C CYS A 54 9.06 -18.47 12.86
N ASP A 55 8.85 -19.61 12.20
CA ASP A 55 8.81 -19.70 10.73
C ASP A 55 7.67 -18.88 10.13
N LEU A 56 6.46 -18.95 10.71
CA LEU A 56 5.33 -18.17 10.22
C LEU A 56 5.52 -16.68 10.52
N GLN A 57 6.11 -16.33 11.68
CA GLN A 57 6.46 -14.95 12.01
C GLN A 57 7.42 -14.33 10.98
N LYS A 58 8.47 -15.07 10.62
CA LYS A 58 9.44 -14.65 9.59
C LYS A 58 8.78 -14.48 8.22
N ARG A 59 7.85 -15.36 7.85
CA ARG A 59 7.09 -15.23 6.59
C ARG A 59 6.23 -13.97 6.58
N VAL A 60 5.51 -13.69 7.66
CA VAL A 60 4.69 -12.48 7.78
C VAL A 60 5.56 -11.23 7.71
N GLN A 61 6.68 -11.18 8.45
CA GLN A 61 7.62 -10.05 8.39
C GLN A 61 8.16 -9.83 6.97
N ARG A 62 8.59 -10.91 6.29
CA ARG A 62 9.06 -10.84 4.91
C ARG A 62 7.99 -10.30 3.96
N TRP A 63 6.72 -10.65 4.17
CA TRP A 63 5.61 -10.11 3.40
C TRP A 63 5.47 -8.60 3.62
N TYR A 64 5.46 -8.13 4.87
CA TYR A 64 5.41 -6.70 5.16
C TYR A 64 6.59 -5.93 4.54
N ASP A 65 7.81 -6.45 4.67
CA ASP A 65 9.02 -5.87 4.06
C ASP A 65 8.93 -5.81 2.53
N TYR A 66 8.37 -6.85 1.92
CA TYR A 66 8.18 -6.92 0.47
C TYR A 66 7.15 -5.88 -0.01
N VAL A 67 6.03 -5.73 0.70
CA VAL A 67 5.01 -4.74 0.35
C VAL A 67 5.54 -3.31 0.55
N TRP A 68 6.33 -3.07 1.60
CA TRP A 68 6.95 -1.77 1.87
C TRP A 68 8.00 -1.39 0.84
N SER A 69 8.91 -2.31 0.50
CA SER A 69 9.95 -2.07 -0.51
C SER A 69 9.39 -1.77 -1.90
N ARG A 70 8.22 -2.33 -2.24
CA ARG A 70 7.50 -2.03 -3.49
C ARG A 70 6.61 -0.78 -3.41
N GLY A 71 6.55 -0.09 -2.27
CA GLY A 71 5.75 1.13 -2.09
C GLY A 71 4.24 0.95 -2.23
N ARG A 72 3.73 -0.29 -2.13
CA ARG A 72 2.34 -0.62 -2.44
C ARG A 72 1.35 -0.52 -1.27
N LEU A 73 1.84 -0.23 -0.05
CA LEU A 73 0.97 -0.02 1.11
C LEU A 73 0.09 1.24 1.00
N ASN A 74 0.47 2.22 0.18
CA ASN A 74 -0.15 3.55 0.19
C ASN A 74 -1.03 3.90 -1.02
N GLY A 75 -1.40 2.96 -1.90
CA GLY A 75 -2.22 3.39 -3.04
C GLY A 75 -2.56 2.40 -4.15
N CYS A 76 -2.54 1.08 -3.91
CA CYS A 76 -2.90 0.12 -4.97
C CYS A 76 -4.35 -0.33 -4.98
N ASP A 77 -5.18 0.06 -3.99
CA ASP A 77 -6.60 -0.25 -4.05
C ASP A 77 -7.37 0.98 -4.53
N ILE A 78 -7.89 0.94 -5.76
CA ILE A 78 -8.77 1.98 -6.28
C ILE A 78 -10.00 2.18 -5.36
N ASN A 79 -10.38 1.13 -4.63
CA ASN A 79 -11.47 1.16 -3.67
C ASN A 79 -11.12 1.91 -2.38
N SER A 80 -9.83 2.07 -2.06
CA SER A 80 -9.39 2.93 -0.96
C SER A 80 -9.51 4.43 -1.28
N LEU A 81 -9.67 4.80 -2.56
CA LEU A 81 -10.04 6.15 -2.98
C LEU A 81 -11.54 6.42 -2.79
N GLY A 82 -12.07 6.09 -1.62
CA GLY A 82 -13.50 6.23 -1.27
C GLY A 82 -14.07 7.63 -1.49
N LEU A 83 -13.22 8.66 -1.56
CA LEU A 83 -13.59 10.05 -1.79
C LEU A 83 -13.90 10.39 -3.27
N LEU A 84 -13.47 9.56 -4.23
CA LEU A 84 -13.71 9.82 -5.64
C LEU A 84 -15.10 9.34 -6.09
N PRO A 85 -15.82 10.11 -6.92
CA PRO A 85 -17.01 9.65 -7.63
C PRO A 85 -16.72 8.39 -8.45
N ASP A 86 -17.71 7.50 -8.56
CA ASP A 86 -17.52 6.19 -9.20
C ASP A 86 -17.07 6.29 -10.66
N LYS A 87 -17.53 7.31 -11.41
CA LYS A 87 -17.05 7.56 -12.78
C LYS A 87 -15.53 7.77 -12.86
N LEU A 88 -14.98 8.57 -11.95
CA LEU A 88 -13.53 8.85 -11.91
C LEU A 88 -12.74 7.65 -11.40
N LYS A 89 -13.30 6.87 -10.47
CA LYS A 89 -12.70 5.59 -10.05
C LYS A 89 -12.59 4.64 -11.24
N THR A 90 -13.64 4.49 -12.05
CA THR A 90 -13.62 3.61 -13.21
C THR A 90 -12.60 4.05 -14.24
N GLU A 91 -12.55 5.35 -14.57
CA GLU A 91 -11.56 5.88 -15.51
C GLU A 91 -10.12 5.67 -15.03
N LEU A 92 -9.85 5.94 -13.76
CA LEU A 92 -8.53 5.74 -13.17
C LEU A 92 -8.17 4.25 -13.12
N ALA A 93 -9.11 3.39 -12.72
CA ALA A 93 -8.87 1.97 -12.62
C ALA A 93 -8.59 1.36 -14.00
N ILE A 94 -9.31 1.81 -15.03
CA ILE A 94 -9.00 1.43 -16.41
C ILE A 94 -7.61 1.90 -16.74
N HIS A 95 -7.28 3.19 -16.57
CA HIS A 95 -5.96 3.68 -16.96
C HIS A 95 -4.80 2.89 -16.31
N VAL A 96 -4.94 2.53 -15.03
CA VAL A 96 -3.94 1.74 -14.29
C VAL A 96 -3.88 0.28 -14.76
N ASN A 97 -5.02 -0.35 -15.02
CA ASN A 97 -5.07 -1.78 -15.36
C ASN A 97 -5.11 -2.07 -16.87
N LEU A 98 -5.28 -1.06 -17.72
CA LEU A 98 -5.51 -1.19 -19.16
C LEU A 98 -4.35 -1.89 -19.85
N GLU A 99 -3.11 -1.56 -19.47
CA GLU A 99 -1.93 -2.22 -20.04
C GLU A 99 -1.88 -3.70 -19.68
N THR A 100 -2.31 -4.07 -18.48
CA THR A 100 -2.36 -5.47 -18.04
C THR A 100 -3.50 -6.23 -18.71
N LEU A 101 -4.67 -5.61 -18.81
CA LEU A 101 -5.84 -6.21 -19.46
C LEU A 101 -5.63 -6.39 -20.97
N LYS A 102 -4.96 -5.44 -21.63
CA LYS A 102 -4.62 -5.56 -23.07
C LYS A 102 -3.66 -6.71 -23.38
N LYS A 103 -2.80 -7.11 -22.43
CA LYS A 103 -1.90 -8.27 -22.61
C LYS A 103 -2.67 -9.59 -22.64
N VAL A 104 -3.88 -9.62 -22.08
CA VAL A 104 -4.69 -10.83 -21.98
C VAL A 104 -5.62 -10.91 -23.19
N THR A 105 -5.39 -11.89 -24.06
CA THR A 105 -6.10 -12.02 -25.34
C THR A 105 -7.61 -12.18 -25.20
N ILE A 106 -8.09 -12.84 -24.14
CA ILE A 106 -9.55 -13.03 -23.90
C ILE A 106 -10.29 -11.71 -23.65
N PHE A 107 -9.60 -10.66 -23.21
CA PHE A 107 -10.21 -9.35 -22.92
C PHE A 107 -10.09 -8.35 -24.07
N GLN A 108 -9.39 -8.68 -25.16
CA GLN A 108 -9.23 -7.78 -26.32
C GLN A 108 -10.51 -7.66 -27.15
N GLU A 109 -11.32 -8.73 -27.22
CA GLU A 109 -12.58 -8.76 -27.98
C GLU A 109 -13.81 -8.44 -27.13
N CYS A 110 -13.63 -8.11 -25.84
CA CYS A 110 -14.73 -7.76 -24.95
C CYS A 110 -15.22 -6.33 -25.17
N GLN A 111 -16.51 -6.11 -24.92
CA GLN A 111 -17.09 -4.76 -24.90
C GLN A 111 -16.42 -3.88 -23.83
N PRO A 112 -16.18 -2.59 -24.11
CA PRO A 112 -15.60 -1.67 -23.13
C PRO A 112 -16.39 -1.66 -21.81
N GLU A 113 -17.72 -1.69 -21.88
CA GLU A 113 -18.63 -1.66 -20.72
C GLU A 113 -18.38 -2.84 -19.77
N PHE A 114 -18.07 -4.03 -20.32
CA PHE A 114 -17.70 -5.19 -19.51
C PHE A 114 -16.36 -4.98 -18.80
N LEU A 115 -15.39 -4.37 -19.49
CA LEU A 115 -14.08 -4.05 -18.89
C LEU A 115 -14.24 -3.03 -17.77
N HIS A 116 -15.10 -2.01 -17.93
CA HIS A 116 -15.43 -1.04 -16.89
C HIS A 116 -15.92 -1.73 -15.62
N ASP A 117 -16.90 -2.63 -15.73
CA ASP A 117 -17.45 -3.37 -14.59
C ASP A 117 -16.46 -4.39 -13.99
N LEU A 118 -15.64 -5.01 -14.83
CA LEU A 118 -14.61 -5.95 -14.40
C LEU A 118 -13.57 -5.25 -13.53
N VAL A 119 -13.01 -4.13 -14.00
CA VAL A 119 -11.93 -3.43 -13.30
C VAL A 119 -12.37 -2.92 -11.93
N LEU A 120 -13.63 -2.48 -11.79
CA LEU A 120 -14.18 -2.07 -10.51
C LEU A 120 -14.26 -3.23 -9.49
N LYS A 121 -14.41 -4.47 -9.96
CA LYS A 121 -14.45 -5.67 -9.11
C LYS A 121 -13.08 -6.30 -8.89
N MET A 122 -12.06 -5.90 -9.66
CA MET A 122 -10.71 -6.40 -9.50
C MET A 122 -10.10 -5.91 -8.18
N LYS A 123 -9.35 -6.80 -7.53
CA LYS A 123 -8.59 -6.50 -6.32
C LYS A 123 -7.13 -6.85 -6.56
N ALA A 124 -6.24 -5.93 -6.16
CA ALA A 124 -4.82 -6.18 -6.24
C ALA A 124 -4.38 -7.07 -5.07
N TYR A 125 -3.75 -8.20 -5.38
CA TYR A 125 -3.13 -9.09 -4.39
C TYR A 125 -1.61 -9.10 -4.57
N ILE A 126 -0.89 -9.23 -3.45
CA ILE A 126 0.58 -9.32 -3.43
C ILE A 126 0.96 -10.64 -2.77
N PHE A 127 1.67 -11.46 -3.53
CA PHE A 127 2.22 -12.74 -3.07
C PHE A 127 3.74 -12.62 -2.95
N THR A 128 4.32 -13.24 -1.91
CA THR A 128 5.78 -13.26 -1.75
C THR A 128 6.40 -14.47 -2.45
N PRO A 129 7.69 -14.41 -2.80
CA PRO A 129 8.39 -15.57 -3.36
C PRO A 129 8.26 -16.80 -2.45
N GLY A 130 7.75 -17.90 -3.01
CA GLY A 130 7.51 -19.16 -2.30
C GLY A 130 6.09 -19.35 -1.77
N ASP A 131 5.19 -18.37 -1.92
CA ASP A 131 3.77 -18.56 -1.63
C ASP A 131 3.08 -19.33 -2.76
N LEU A 132 2.18 -20.25 -2.38
CA LEU A 132 1.35 -21.02 -3.30
C LEU A 132 0.05 -20.27 -3.56
N ILE A 133 -0.24 -19.95 -4.83
CA ILE A 133 -1.46 -19.23 -5.23
C ILE A 133 -2.64 -20.19 -5.35
N CYS A 134 -2.45 -21.29 -6.07
CA CYS A 134 -3.47 -22.33 -6.29
C CYS A 134 -2.86 -23.70 -6.01
N ARG A 135 -3.64 -24.63 -5.44
CA ARG A 135 -3.22 -26.02 -5.27
C ARG A 135 -4.06 -26.97 -6.14
N ARG A 136 -3.41 -28.01 -6.65
CA ARG A 136 -4.09 -29.05 -7.42
C ARG A 136 -5.13 -29.75 -6.52
N GLY A 137 -6.37 -29.81 -7.01
CA GLY A 137 -7.50 -30.41 -6.29
C GLY A 137 -8.35 -29.42 -5.50
N GLU A 138 -7.96 -28.14 -5.42
CA GLU A 138 -8.82 -27.08 -4.89
C GLU A 138 -9.78 -26.56 -5.97
N VAL A 139 -11.01 -26.22 -5.56
CA VAL A 139 -12.01 -25.65 -6.46
C VAL A 139 -11.60 -24.21 -6.80
N ALA A 140 -11.27 -23.95 -8.07
CA ALA A 140 -10.96 -22.61 -8.55
C ALA A 140 -12.25 -21.76 -8.60
N ARG A 141 -12.37 -20.80 -7.67
CA ARG A 141 -13.49 -19.84 -7.61
C ARG A 141 -13.13 -18.45 -8.10
N GLU A 142 -11.85 -18.21 -8.32
CA GLU A 142 -11.31 -16.90 -8.64
C GLU A 142 -10.36 -17.01 -9.85
N MET A 143 -10.29 -15.94 -10.62
CA MET A 143 -9.35 -15.77 -11.72
C MET A 143 -8.27 -14.78 -11.30
N PHE A 144 -7.01 -15.12 -11.54
CA PHE A 144 -5.88 -14.26 -11.28
C PHE A 144 -5.25 -13.77 -12.59
N ILE A 145 -4.89 -12.49 -12.63
CA ILE A 145 -4.16 -11.88 -13.74
C ILE A 145 -2.83 -11.39 -13.18
N ILE A 146 -1.72 -11.84 -13.79
CA ILE A 146 -0.38 -11.46 -13.37
C ILE A 146 -0.08 -10.07 -13.94
N ALA A 147 -0.07 -9.06 -13.07
CA ALA A 147 0.28 -7.69 -13.45
C ALA A 147 1.80 -7.48 -13.49
N ASP A 148 2.52 -8.01 -12.49
CA ASP A 148 3.97 -7.91 -12.34
C ASP A 148 4.50 -9.15 -11.62
N GLY A 149 5.64 -9.67 -12.07
CA GLY A 149 6.28 -10.86 -11.52
C GLY A 149 6.17 -12.10 -12.42
N VAL A 150 6.61 -13.24 -11.87
CA VAL A 150 6.64 -14.53 -12.54
C VAL A 150 6.02 -15.58 -11.62
N VAL A 151 5.25 -16.48 -12.21
CA VAL A 151 4.65 -17.62 -11.51
C VAL A 151 5.15 -18.89 -12.20
N GLU A 152 5.53 -19.87 -11.39
CA GLU A 152 5.90 -21.21 -11.85
C GLU A 152 4.78 -22.20 -11.50
N ILE A 153 4.50 -23.12 -12.43
CA ILE A 153 3.52 -24.19 -12.24
C ILE A 153 4.31 -25.46 -11.92
N ILE A 154 4.03 -26.05 -10.75
CA ILE A 154 4.71 -27.23 -10.21
C ILE A 154 3.74 -28.40 -10.14
#